data_AF-A0A4S1DZK6-F1
#
_entry.id   AF-A0A4S1DZK6-F1
#
_cell.length_a   1.000
_cell.length_b   1.000
_cell.length_c   1.000
_cell.angle_alpha   90.00
_cell.angle_beta   90.00
_cell.angle_gamma   90.00
#
_symmetry.space_group_name_H-M   'P 1'
#
loop_
_entity.id
_entity.type
_entity.pdbx_description
1 polymer ?
#
loop_
_entity_poly.entity_id
_entity_poly.type
_entity_poly.pdbx_seq_one_letter_code
_entity_poly.pdbx_strand_id
1 'polypeptide(L)' 'MSEQRSNGHSVSRLLVHIVWSTKYRYHVLKGDIQNRCRSLLIQICDAEDVQILKGVI' A
#
# COMPACT_ATOMS: atom_id res chain seq x y z
N MET A 1 -15.87 -14.20 11.61
CA MET A 1 -15.52 -12.97 12.35
C MET A 1 -14.33 -12.35 11.65
N SER A 2 -14.36 -11.05 11.36
CA SER A 2 -13.23 -10.40 10.68
C SER A 2 -12.01 -10.35 11.59
N GLU A 3 -10.84 -10.76 11.10
CA GLU A 3 -9.58 -10.65 11.84
C GLU A 3 -9.35 -9.21 12.32
N GLN A 4 -9.07 -9.07 13.62
CA GLN A 4 -8.70 -7.82 14.29
C GLN A 4 -7.26 -7.96 14.80
N ARG A 5 -6.45 -6.92 14.64
CA ARG A 5 -5.08 -6.89 15.15
C ARG A 5 -5.14 -6.64 16.66
N SER A 6 -4.48 -7.48 17.44
CA SER A 6 -4.35 -7.32 18.89
C SER A 6 -2.89 -7.13 19.28
N ASN A 7 -2.67 -6.29 20.28
CA ASN A 7 -1.40 -6.08 20.96
C ASN A 7 -1.68 -5.99 22.48
N GLY A 8 -0.64 -5.94 23.32
CA GLY A 8 -0.76 -6.05 24.79
C GLY A 8 -1.79 -5.13 25.45
N HIS A 9 -2.07 -3.96 24.86
CA HIS A 9 -3.04 -2.99 25.38
C HIS A 9 -3.94 -2.37 24.30
N SER A 10 -4.07 -3.00 23.13
CA SER A 10 -4.87 -2.44 22.04
C SER A 10 -5.44 -3.52 21.13
N VAL A 11 -6.70 -3.35 20.73
CA VAL A 11 -7.35 -4.14 19.67
C VAL A 11 -7.85 -3.15 18.63
N SER A 12 -7.40 -3.30 17.39
CA SER A 12 -7.74 -2.36 16.33
C SER A 12 -7.87 -3.04 14.97
N ARG A 13 -8.59 -2.36 14.08
CA ARG A 13 -8.68 -2.71 12.66
C ARG A 13 -8.73 -1.42 11.86
N LEU A 14 -7.58 -1.02 11.33
CA LEU A 14 -7.45 0.19 10.52
C LEU A 14 -7.38 -0.21 9.05
N LEU A 15 -8.43 0.12 8.29
CA LEU A 15 -8.48 -0.06 6.85
C LEU A 15 -8.54 1.32 6.20
N VAL A 16 -7.69 1.56 5.20
CA VAL A 16 -7.57 2.86 4.54
C VAL A 16 -7.58 2.67 3.02
N HIS A 17 -8.24 3.59 2.31
CA HIS A 17 -8.16 3.69 0.85
C HIS A 17 -7.27 4.90 0.50
N ILE A 18 -6.08 4.61 -0.04
CA ILE A 18 -5.06 5.63 -0.36
C ILE A 18 -5.00 5.79 -1.88
N VAL A 19 -5.08 7.04 -2.34
CA VAL A 19 -4.98 7.41 -3.76
C VAL A 19 -4.01 8.58 -3.90
N TRP A 20 -3.15 8.54 -4.91
CA TRP A 20 -2.21 9.60 -5.23
C TRP A 20 -2.06 9.76 -6.76
N SER A 21 -1.35 10.82 -7.17
CA SER A 21 -1.07 11.11 -8.57
C SER A 21 0.39 11.53 -8.73
N THR A 22 0.92 11.35 -9.94
CA THR A 22 2.22 11.88 -10.34
C THR A 22 2.19 13.41 -10.34
N LYS A 23 3.36 14.01 -10.12
CA LYS A 23 3.55 15.46 -10.25
C LYS A 23 3.08 15.90 -11.64
N TYR A 24 2.26 16.94 -11.70
CA TYR A 24 1.65 17.46 -12.94
C TYR A 24 0.79 16.45 -13.73
N ARG A 25 0.38 15.32 -13.13
CA ARG A 25 -0.42 14.26 -13.77
C ARG A 25 0.21 13.67 -15.05
N TYR A 26 1.54 13.68 -15.14
CA TYR A 26 2.20 13.02 -16.25
C TYR A 26 2.01 11.50 -16.19
N HIS A 27 1.73 10.90 -17.34
CA HIS A 27 1.46 9.46 -17.49
C HIS A 27 2.75 8.62 -17.51
N VAL A 28 3.62 8.82 -16.51
CA VAL A 28 4.96 8.20 -16.43
C VAL A 28 4.94 6.79 -15.83
N LEU A 29 3.87 6.39 -15.15
CA LEU A 29 3.71 5.07 -14.54
C LEU A 29 3.31 4.04 -15.62
N LYS A 30 4.24 3.74 -16.53
CA LYS A 30 4.05 2.76 -17.62
C LYS A 30 5.30 1.90 -17.78
N GLY A 31 5.12 0.69 -18.30
CA GLY A 31 6.23 -0.24 -18.59
C GLY A 31 7.06 -0.54 -17.35
N ASP A 32 8.38 -0.48 -17.48
CA ASP A 32 9.32 -0.83 -16.41
C ASP A 32 9.20 0.06 -15.17
N ILE A 33 8.82 1.33 -15.35
CA ILE A 33 8.62 2.29 -14.24
C ILE A 33 7.46 1.82 -13.35
N GLN A 34 6.36 1.37 -13.96
CA GLN A 34 5.20 0.84 -13.23
C GLN A 34 5.58 -0.42 -12.44
N ASN A 35 6.28 -1.35 -13.08
CA ASN A 35 6.74 -2.59 -12.44
C ASN A 35 7.67 -2.31 -11.26
N ARG A 36 8.66 -1.42 -11.44
CA ARG A 36 9.58 -1.06 -10.36
C ARG A 36 8.89 -0.32 -9.22
N CYS A 37 7.97 0.60 -9.55
CA CYS A 37 7.18 1.31 -8.55
C CYS A 37 6.36 0.33 -7.69
N ARG A 38 5.72 -0.67 -8.33
CA ARG A 38 4.97 -1.72 -7.62
C ARG A 38 5.86 -2.53 -6.68
N SER A 39 7.04 -2.93 -7.15
CA SER A 39 8.01 -3.65 -6.33
C SER A 39 8.44 -2.83 -5.11
N LEU A 40 8.71 -1.53 -5.28
CA LEU A 40 9.09 -0.64 -4.17
C LEU A 40 7.96 -0.47 -3.15
N LEU A 41 6.72 -0.29 -3.60
CA LEU A 41 5.58 -0.16 -2.69
C LEU A 41 5.38 -1.42 -1.85
N ILE A 42 5.49 -2.61 -2.46
CA ILE A 42 5.40 -3.88 -1.74
C ILE A 42 6.52 -3.96 -0.69
N GLN A 43 7.77 -3.67 -1.10
CA GLN A 43 8.91 -3.69 -0.18
C GLN A 43 8.74 -2.75 1.02
N ILE A 44 8.21 -1.56 0.81
CA ILE A 44 7.97 -0.58 1.88
C ILE A 44 6.83 -1.07 2.79
N CYS A 45 5.72 -1.54 2.21
CA CYS A 45 4.59 -2.05 3.01
C CYS A 45 4.99 -3.25 3.86
N ASP A 46 5.80 -4.17 3.32
CA ASP A 46 6.31 -5.33 4.06
C ASP A 46 7.23 -4.89 5.23
N ALA A 47 8.08 -3.89 5.00
CA ALA A 47 8.97 -3.36 6.04
C ALA A 47 8.21 -2.63 7.17
N GLU A 48 7.09 -1.97 6.84
CA GLU A 48 6.26 -1.20 7.77
C GLU A 48 5.11 -2.02 8.38
N ASP A 49 5.06 -3.33 8.14
CA ASP A 49 4.00 -4.24 8.63
C ASP A 49 2.58 -3.77 8.20
N VAL A 50 2.49 -3.31 6.95
CA VAL A 50 1.25 -2.85 6.30
C VAL A 50 0.78 -3.89 5.29
N GLN A 51 -0.44 -4.38 5.46
CA GLN A 51 -1.03 -5.35 4.54
C GLN A 51 -1.75 -4.65 3.37
N ILE A 52 -1.32 -4.94 2.13
CA ILE A 52 -2.01 -4.50 0.92
C ILE A 52 -3.17 -5.47 0.62
N LEU A 53 -4.41 -5.01 0.77
CA LEU A 53 -5.60 -5.81 0.43
C LEU A 53 -5.90 -5.80 -1.07
N LYS A 54 -5.79 -4.63 -1.71
CA LYS A 54 -6.00 -4.43 -3.14
C LYS A 54 -5.27 -3.16 -3.58
N GLY A 55 -4.66 -3.20 -4.76
CA GLY A 55 -3.95 -2.04 -5.28
C GLY A 55 -3.58 -2.16 -6.74
N VAL A 56 -3.70 -1.03 -7.44
CA VAL A 56 -3.24 -0.83 -8.82
C VAL A 56 -2.31 0.37 -8.83
N ILE A 57 -1.28 0.30 -9.67
CA ILE A 57 -0.40 1.41 -10.03
C ILE A 57 -0.57 1.59 -11.53
#